data_AF-A0A8H3L7P4-F1
#
_entry.id   AF-A0A8H3L7P4-F1
#
_cell.length_a   1.000
_cell.length_b   1.000
_cell.length_c   1.000
_cell.angle_alpha   90.00
_cell.angle_beta   90.00
_cell.angle_gamma   90.00
#
_symmetry.space_group_name_H-M   'P 1'
#
loop_
_entity.id
_entity.type
_entity.pdbx_description
1 polymer ?
#
loop_
_entity_poly.entity_id
_entity_poly.type
_entity_poly.pdbx_seq_one_letter_code
_entity_poly.pdbx_strand_id
1 'polypeptide(L)'
;MFHSDYKHIIDRLPESFVKRACERLLHHSKDPVPLESIFRKSERIESYLRHTLEVYENSLNRKRKSMTQTKLLRPRSWPECNVFPALPAIYVTDNGTQSINITCDHEEENNHQVMNKLKVFCQHLLDYNKKTFEKFMQDIEREYRERISTNKKLRCENENLKMQLQEAERKLASMKSDSIH
;
A
#
# COMPACT_ATOMS: atom_id res chain seq x y z
N MET A 1 -6.46 -33.19 -4.12
CA MET A 1 -5.97 -33.05 -5.51
C MET A 1 -7.15 -32.60 -6.36
N PHE A 2 -6.97 -31.68 -7.30
CA PHE A 2 -8.06 -31.19 -8.15
C PHE A 2 -8.42 -32.21 -9.25
N HIS A 3 -9.63 -32.13 -9.79
CA HIS A 3 -10.05 -32.92 -10.96
C HIS A 3 -9.09 -32.75 -12.15
N SER A 4 -8.91 -33.81 -12.96
CA SER A 4 -8.00 -33.83 -14.11
C SER A 4 -8.33 -32.79 -15.18
N ASP A 5 -9.58 -32.37 -15.30
CA ASP A 5 -10.00 -31.33 -16.24
C ASP A 5 -9.33 -29.98 -15.96
N TYR A 6 -8.79 -29.74 -14.77
CA TYR A 6 -8.10 -28.50 -14.44
C TYR A 6 -6.58 -28.58 -14.66
N LYS A 7 -6.08 -29.73 -15.14
CA LYS A 7 -4.65 -29.99 -15.29
C LYS A 7 -3.95 -28.92 -16.15
N HIS A 8 -4.61 -28.44 -17.21
CA HIS A 8 -4.07 -27.38 -18.07
C HIS A 8 -3.86 -26.03 -17.36
N ILE A 9 -4.56 -25.79 -16.25
CA ILE A 9 -4.39 -24.59 -15.40
C ILE A 9 -3.37 -24.88 -14.30
N ILE A 10 -3.47 -26.04 -13.66
CA ILE A 10 -2.63 -26.44 -12.53
C ILE A 10 -1.17 -26.59 -12.93
N ASP A 11 -0.88 -27.19 -14.09
CA ASP A 11 0.48 -27.39 -14.59
C ASP A 11 1.20 -26.05 -14.87
N ARG A 12 0.47 -24.94 -14.96
CA ARG A 12 1.02 -23.58 -15.15
C ARG A 12 1.23 -22.81 -13.84
N LEU A 13 0.71 -23.31 -12.73
CA LEU A 13 0.82 -22.69 -11.42
C LEU A 13 1.93 -23.34 -10.58
N PRO A 14 2.68 -22.56 -9.77
CA PRO A 14 3.59 -23.14 -8.79
C PRO A 14 2.84 -23.99 -7.76
N GLU A 15 3.46 -25.07 -7.29
CA GLU A 15 2.83 -26.02 -6.37
C GLU A 15 2.30 -25.36 -5.08
N SER A 16 3.01 -24.36 -4.57
CA SER A 16 2.58 -23.59 -3.39
C SER A 16 1.26 -22.82 -3.61
N PHE A 17 1.02 -22.34 -4.83
CA PHE A 17 -0.22 -21.67 -5.19
C PHE A 17 -1.37 -22.67 -5.34
N VAL A 18 -1.09 -23.85 -5.88
CA VAL A 18 -2.08 -24.94 -5.99
C VAL A 18 -2.52 -25.41 -4.60
N LYS A 19 -1.58 -25.62 -3.67
CA LYS A 19 -1.88 -25.97 -2.26
C LYS A 19 -2.73 -24.91 -1.58
N ARG A 20 -2.33 -23.63 -1.71
CA ARG A 20 -3.09 -22.50 -1.16
C ARG A 20 -4.50 -22.36 -1.77
N ALA A 21 -4.65 -22.64 -3.06
CA ALA A 21 -5.95 -22.61 -3.73
C ALA A 21 -6.89 -23.71 -3.20
N CYS A 22 -6.37 -24.93 -2.99
CA CYS A 22 -7.12 -26.01 -2.33
C CYS A 22 -7.62 -25.59 -0.95
N GLU A 23 -6.72 -25.12 -0.09
CA GLU A 23 -7.05 -24.71 1.29
C GLU A 23 -8.11 -23.60 1.32
N ARG A 24 -8.02 -22.62 0.41
CA ARG A 24 -8.99 -21.53 0.34
C ARG A 24 -10.36 -21.97 -0.11
N LEU A 25 -10.44 -22.84 -1.12
CA LEU A 25 -11.71 -23.37 -1.59
C LEU A 25 -12.38 -24.25 -0.53
N LEU A 26 -11.61 -25.01 0.24
CA LEU A 26 -12.10 -25.93 1.27
C LEU A 26 -12.48 -25.26 2.59
N HIS A 27 -11.75 -24.24 3.03
CA HIS A 27 -11.82 -23.79 4.42
C HIS A 27 -11.97 -22.28 4.61
N HIS A 28 -11.58 -21.46 3.64
CA HIS A 28 -11.44 -20.01 3.85
C HIS A 28 -12.31 -19.14 2.95
N SER A 29 -13.06 -19.73 2.02
CA SER A 29 -14.01 -18.99 1.20
C SER A 29 -15.32 -18.76 1.96
N LYS A 30 -16.04 -17.68 1.63
CA LYS A 30 -17.35 -17.37 2.24
C LYS A 30 -18.40 -18.46 2.00
N ASP A 31 -18.16 -19.33 1.03
CA ASP A 31 -19.00 -20.46 0.69
C ASP A 31 -18.09 -21.66 0.34
N PRO A 32 -17.61 -22.40 1.35
CA PRO A 32 -16.64 -23.47 1.18
C PRO A 32 -17.16 -24.56 0.23
N VAL A 33 -16.30 -25.01 -0.67
CA VAL A 33 -16.61 -26.09 -1.59
C VAL A 33 -16.43 -27.42 -0.86
N PRO A 34 -17.44 -28.32 -0.87
CA PRO A 34 -17.29 -29.66 -0.31
C PRO A 34 -16.13 -30.40 -0.96
N LEU A 35 -15.41 -31.23 -0.19
CA LEU A 35 -14.21 -31.91 -0.65
C LEU A 35 -14.47 -32.74 -1.91
N GLU A 36 -15.63 -33.40 -1.99
CA GLU A 36 -16.06 -34.22 -3.12
C GLU A 36 -16.23 -33.41 -4.40
N SER A 37 -16.56 -32.13 -4.27
CA SER A 37 -16.78 -31.22 -5.41
C SER A 37 -15.47 -30.75 -6.03
N ILE A 38 -14.35 -30.80 -5.30
CA ILE A 38 -13.01 -30.48 -5.83
C ILE A 38 -12.52 -31.53 -6.82
N PHE A 39 -12.96 -32.76 -6.63
CA PHE A 39 -12.72 -33.87 -7.55
C PHE A 39 -13.76 -33.95 -8.67
N ARG A 40 -14.69 -32.99 -8.75
CA ARG A 40 -15.69 -32.92 -9.82
C ARG A 40 -15.48 -31.67 -10.66
N LYS A 41 -16.02 -31.71 -11.87
CA LYS A 41 -16.06 -30.55 -12.74
C LYS A 41 -17.05 -29.52 -12.18
N SER A 42 -16.57 -28.29 -11.99
CA SER A 42 -17.28 -27.17 -11.42
C SER A 42 -16.75 -25.89 -12.05
N GLU A 43 -17.64 -25.19 -12.75
CA GLU A 43 -17.32 -23.92 -13.42
C GLU A 43 -16.81 -22.86 -12.44
N ARG A 44 -17.29 -22.89 -11.19
CA ARG A 44 -16.85 -22.01 -10.12
C ARG A 44 -15.39 -22.27 -9.73
N ILE A 45 -15.01 -23.55 -9.60
CA ILE A 45 -13.63 -23.94 -9.28
C ILE A 45 -12.72 -23.59 -10.46
N GLU A 46 -13.16 -23.86 -11.69
CA GLU A 46 -12.41 -23.50 -12.89
C GLU A 46 -12.14 -21.99 -12.97
N SER A 47 -13.19 -21.18 -12.79
CA SER A 47 -13.12 -19.72 -12.81
C SER A 47 -12.16 -19.18 -11.75
N TYR A 48 -12.20 -19.75 -10.55
CA TYR A 48 -11.28 -19.38 -9.46
C TYR A 48 -9.81 -19.71 -9.81
N LEU A 49 -9.56 -20.90 -10.36
CA LEU A 49 -8.21 -21.30 -10.76
C LEU A 49 -7.69 -20.46 -11.92
N ARG A 50 -8.53 -20.11 -12.90
CA ARG A 50 -8.18 -19.20 -14.00
C ARG A 50 -7.80 -17.81 -13.49
N HIS A 51 -8.59 -17.25 -12.58
CA HIS A 51 -8.26 -15.97 -11.96
C HIS A 51 -6.94 -16.04 -11.17
N THR A 52 -6.69 -17.14 -10.47
CA THR A 52 -5.43 -17.36 -9.73
C THR A 52 -4.22 -17.40 -10.69
N LEU A 53 -4.36 -18.08 -11.83
CA LEU A 53 -3.34 -18.11 -12.88
C LEU A 53 -3.10 -16.73 -13.48
N GLU A 54 -4.16 -15.99 -13.80
CA GLU A 54 -4.07 -14.63 -14.34
C GLU A 54 -3.30 -13.69 -13.40
N VAL A 55 -3.62 -13.71 -12.10
CA VAL A 55 -2.92 -12.91 -11.08
C VAL A 55 -1.43 -13.27 -11.02
N TYR A 56 -1.12 -14.57 -11.08
CA TYR A 56 0.27 -15.05 -11.08
C TYR A 56 1.04 -14.57 -12.32
N GLU A 57 0.48 -14.76 -13.52
CA GLU A 57 1.08 -14.32 -14.79
C GLU A 57 1.27 -12.79 -14.83
N ASN A 58 0.29 -12.03 -14.34
CA ASN A 58 0.39 -10.58 -14.22
C ASN A 58 1.52 -10.16 -13.27
N SER A 59 1.72 -10.87 -12.16
CA SER A 59 2.81 -10.61 -11.24
C SER A 59 4.18 -10.89 -11.86
N LEU A 60 4.30 -11.96 -12.67
CA LEU A 60 5.52 -12.28 -13.42
C LEU A 60 5.81 -11.22 -14.48
N ASN A 61 4.79 -10.78 -15.23
CA ASN A 61 4.92 -9.76 -16.25
C ASN A 61 5.31 -8.40 -15.66
N ARG A 62 4.78 -8.04 -14.48
CA ARG A 62 5.22 -6.85 -13.75
C ARG A 62 6.68 -6.93 -13.34
N LYS A 63 7.14 -8.07 -12.83
CA LYS A 63 8.55 -8.31 -12.48
C LYS A 63 9.47 -8.26 -13.72
N ARG A 64 9.04 -8.81 -14.86
CA ARG A 64 9.80 -8.73 -16.11
C ARG A 64 9.88 -7.29 -16.63
N LYS A 65 8.77 -6.56 -16.65
CA LYS A 65 8.74 -5.14 -17.04
C LYS A 65 9.62 -4.27 -16.14
N SER A 66 9.62 -4.49 -14.82
CA SER A 66 10.52 -3.79 -13.93
C SER A 66 11.98 -4.12 -14.24
N MET A 67 12.34 -5.40 -14.40
CA MET A 67 13.71 -5.81 -14.75
C MET A 67 14.18 -5.26 -16.10
N THR A 68 13.31 -5.21 -17.11
CA THR A 68 13.64 -4.61 -18.42
C THR A 68 13.81 -3.10 -18.31
N GLN A 69 12.97 -2.41 -17.53
CA GLN A 69 13.16 -0.98 -17.22
C GLN A 69 14.45 -0.75 -16.41
N THR A 70 14.80 -1.62 -15.47
CA THR A 70 16.07 -1.55 -14.72
C THR A 70 17.30 -1.75 -15.61
N LYS A 71 17.19 -2.54 -16.68
CA LYS A 71 18.29 -2.72 -17.67
C LYS A 71 18.42 -1.53 -18.63
N LEU A 72 17.31 -0.86 -18.96
CA LEU A 72 17.28 0.32 -19.85
C LEU A 72 17.64 1.61 -19.10
N LEU A 73 17.23 1.68 -17.83
CA LEU A 73 17.64 2.68 -16.84
C LEU A 73 18.80 2.10 -16.02
N ARG A 74 19.94 1.83 -16.65
CA ARG A 74 21.19 1.84 -15.86
C ARG A 74 21.23 3.22 -15.20
N PRO A 75 21.25 3.36 -13.87
CA PRO A 75 21.20 4.67 -13.24
C PRO A 75 22.46 5.43 -13.62
N ARG A 76 22.37 6.31 -14.62
CA ARG A 76 23.30 7.42 -14.76
C ARG A 76 22.90 8.37 -13.63
N SER A 77 23.69 8.30 -12.55
CA SER A 77 23.56 9.04 -11.29
C SER A 77 22.23 8.87 -10.54
N TRP A 78 22.26 8.04 -9.48
CA TRP A 78 21.56 8.40 -8.26
C TRP A 78 22.05 9.79 -7.81
N PRO A 79 21.22 10.66 -7.20
CA PRO A 79 21.77 11.79 -6.47
C PRO A 79 22.71 11.18 -5.43
N GLU A 80 23.99 11.56 -5.48
CA GLU A 80 24.96 11.15 -4.48
C GLU A 80 24.48 11.63 -3.11
N CYS A 81 23.78 10.75 -2.39
CA CYS A 81 23.71 10.84 -0.94
C CYS A 81 25.15 10.68 -0.47
N ASN A 82 25.84 11.79 -0.21
CA ASN A 82 27.22 11.86 0.29
C ASN A 82 27.38 11.33 1.74
N VAL A 83 26.57 10.36 2.14
CA VAL A 83 26.58 9.75 3.48
C VAL A 83 26.49 8.23 3.39
N PHE A 84 27.11 7.64 2.36
CA PHE A 84 27.53 6.25 2.44
C PHE A 84 29.00 6.25 2.86
N PRO A 85 29.38 5.72 4.05
CA PRO A 85 30.78 5.51 4.35
C PRO A 85 31.36 4.57 3.29
N ALA A 86 32.48 4.98 2.68
CA ALA A 86 33.20 4.22 1.67
C ALA A 86 33.42 2.79 2.17
N LEU A 87 32.77 1.82 1.52
CA LEU A 87 33.02 0.41 1.80
C LEU A 87 34.46 0.09 1.35
N PRO A 88 35.33 -0.45 2.22
CA PRO A 88 36.61 -0.96 1.76
C PRO A 88 36.34 -2.18 0.87
N ALA A 89 36.62 -2.05 -0.43
CA ALA A 89 36.68 -3.18 -1.32
C ALA A 89 37.88 -4.04 -0.92
N ILE A 90 37.63 -5.13 -0.18
CA ILE A 90 38.64 -6.11 0.15
C ILE A 90 38.89 -6.92 -1.13
N TYR A 91 39.98 -6.60 -1.83
CA TYR A 91 40.53 -7.48 -2.86
C TYR A 91 41.17 -8.66 -2.13
N VAL A 92 40.55 -9.84 -2.24
CA VAL A 92 41.14 -11.09 -1.74
C VAL A 92 42.25 -11.49 -2.71
N THR A 93 43.50 -11.26 -2.31
CA THR A 93 44.67 -11.85 -2.96
C THR A 93 44.73 -13.33 -2.58
N ASP A 94 44.75 -14.21 -3.58
CA ASP A 94 44.86 -15.66 -3.40
C ASP A 94 46.27 -16.02 -2.92
N ASN A 95 46.43 -16.09 -1.61
CA ASN A 95 47.66 -16.53 -0.98
C ASN A 95 47.41 -17.96 -0.50
N GLY A 96 47.69 -18.93 -1.36
CA GLY A 96 47.54 -20.35 -1.03
C GLY A 96 48.39 -20.75 0.18
N THR A 97 47.77 -21.03 1.32
CA THR A 97 48.23 -21.98 2.35
C THR A 97 47.05 -22.37 3.25
N GLN A 98 46.98 -23.66 3.56
CA GLN A 98 45.87 -24.40 4.15
C GLN A 98 45.78 -24.28 5.68
N SER A 99 44.54 -24.36 6.19
CA SER A 99 44.12 -24.83 7.54
C SER A 99 44.31 -23.92 8.76
N ILE A 100 43.27 -23.11 9.03
CA ILE A 100 42.63 -23.07 10.37
C ILE A 100 41.11 -23.15 10.11
N ASN A 101 40.44 -24.17 10.65
CA ASN A 101 38.98 -24.27 10.69
C ASN A 101 38.41 -23.13 11.54
N ILE A 102 38.37 -21.92 11.00
CA ILE A 102 37.43 -20.90 11.44
C ILE A 102 36.19 -21.18 10.60
N THR A 103 35.32 -22.07 11.10
CA THR A 103 33.93 -22.15 10.64
C THR A 103 33.29 -20.83 11.04
N CYS A 104 33.63 -19.77 10.31
CA CYS A 104 32.95 -18.51 10.40
C CYS A 104 31.64 -18.80 9.70
N ASP A 105 30.54 -18.88 10.45
CA ASP A 105 29.21 -19.01 9.89
C ASP A 105 28.93 -17.70 9.13
N HIS A 106 29.45 -17.61 7.91
CA HIS A 106 29.34 -16.45 7.03
C HIS A 106 27.88 -16.04 6.85
N GLU A 107 26.96 -16.98 7.06
CA GLU A 107 25.53 -16.75 7.11
C GLU A 107 25.09 -15.91 8.32
N GLU A 108 25.63 -16.14 9.52
CA GLU A 108 25.29 -15.38 10.73
C GLU A 108 25.79 -13.94 10.64
N GLU A 109 27.03 -13.72 10.21
CA GLU A 109 27.58 -12.39 9.99
C GLU A 109 26.81 -11.63 8.89
N ASN A 110 26.47 -12.30 7.79
CA ASN A 110 25.63 -11.71 6.74
C ASN A 110 24.25 -11.33 7.27
N ASN A 111 23.61 -12.21 8.05
CA ASN A 111 22.31 -11.94 8.65
C ASN A 111 22.37 -10.76 9.62
N HIS A 112 23.40 -10.67 10.45
CA HIS A 112 23.61 -9.55 11.36
C HIS A 112 23.78 -8.22 10.61
N GLN A 113 24.59 -8.21 9.55
CA GLN A 113 24.78 -7.01 8.71
C GLN A 113 23.49 -6.61 7.98
N VAL A 114 22.75 -7.57 7.42
CA VAL A 114 21.47 -7.31 6.75
C VAL A 114 20.45 -6.74 7.74
N MET A 115 20.36 -7.31 8.93
CA MET A 115 19.45 -6.84 9.98
C MET A 115 19.78 -5.42 10.44
N ASN A 116 21.07 -5.08 10.60
CA ASN A 116 21.47 -3.72 10.98
C ASN A 116 21.16 -2.71 9.88
N LYS A 117 21.42 -3.05 8.62
CA LYS A 117 21.03 -2.20 7.47
C LYS A 117 19.53 -2.00 7.39
N LEU A 118 18.75 -3.06 7.63
CA LEU A 118 17.29 -2.99 7.63
C LEU A 118 16.77 -2.09 8.75
N LYS A 119 17.33 -2.19 9.96
CA LYS A 119 16.97 -1.31 11.09
C LYS A 119 17.22 0.16 10.75
N VAL A 120 18.40 0.50 10.21
CA VAL A 120 18.73 1.88 9.81
C VAL A 120 17.78 2.38 8.72
N PHE A 121 17.49 1.54 7.72
CA PHE A 121 16.57 1.89 6.65
C PHE A 121 15.14 2.15 7.17
N CYS A 122 14.64 1.29 8.05
CA CYS A 122 13.34 1.47 8.69
C CYS A 122 13.29 2.78 9.50
N GLN A 123 14.36 3.11 10.25
CA GLN A 123 14.42 4.36 10.99
C GLN A 123 14.35 5.58 10.06
N HIS A 124 15.11 5.58 8.96
CA HIS A 124 15.04 6.67 7.98
C HIS A 124 13.65 6.82 7.34
N LEU A 125 12.97 5.71 7.03
CA LEU A 125 11.59 5.76 6.54
C LEU A 125 10.64 6.35 7.57
N LEU A 126 10.79 5.98 8.85
CA LEU A 126 9.98 6.55 9.92
C LEU A 126 10.23 8.05 10.08
N ASP A 127 11.50 8.48 10.07
CA ASP A 127 11.86 9.89 10.19
C ASP A 127 11.36 10.71 8.99
N TYR A 128 11.46 10.16 7.78
CA TYR A 128 10.93 10.78 6.57
C TYR A 128 9.41 10.91 6.63
N ASN A 129 8.71 9.82 6.98
CA ASN A 129 7.26 9.81 7.11
C ASN A 129 6.80 10.78 8.20
N LYS A 130 7.51 10.83 9.33
CA LYS A 130 7.24 11.81 10.39
C LYS A 130 7.37 13.23 9.84
N LYS A 131 8.52 13.61 9.28
CA LYS A 131 8.74 14.97 8.75
C LYS A 131 7.73 15.38 7.68
N THR A 132 7.34 14.44 6.81
CA THR A 132 6.49 14.75 5.65
C THR A 132 5.01 14.67 5.99
N PHE A 133 4.60 13.56 6.58
CA PHE A 133 3.19 13.27 6.86
C PHE A 133 2.69 14.04 8.08
N GLU A 134 3.50 14.24 9.12
CA GLU A 134 3.09 15.01 10.30
C GLU A 134 2.76 16.45 9.93
N LYS A 135 3.65 17.10 9.16
CA LYS A 135 3.41 18.47 8.68
C LYS A 135 2.16 18.56 7.82
N PHE A 136 1.98 17.63 6.88
CA PHE A 136 0.79 17.57 6.04
C PHE A 136 -0.50 17.44 6.85
N MET A 137 -0.52 16.56 7.86
CA MET A 137 -1.66 16.38 8.75
C MET A 137 -1.96 17.63 9.58
N GLN A 138 -0.92 18.29 10.11
CA GLN A 138 -1.05 19.54 10.85
C GLN A 138 -1.61 20.68 9.98
N ASP A 139 -1.17 20.77 8.73
CA ASP A 139 -1.64 21.78 7.78
C ASP A 139 -3.13 21.57 7.45
N ILE A 140 -3.56 20.34 7.19
CA ILE A 140 -4.98 19.98 7.00
C ILE A 140 -5.80 20.35 8.24
N GLU A 141 -5.32 19.98 9.42
CA GLU A 141 -6.04 20.23 10.67
C GLU A 141 -6.22 21.74 10.91
N ARG A 142 -5.17 22.53 10.67
CA ARG A 142 -5.21 23.99 10.78
C ARG A 142 -6.24 24.59 9.82
N GLU A 143 -6.20 24.21 8.55
CA GLU A 143 -7.15 24.70 7.55
C GLU A 143 -8.60 24.34 7.91
N TYR A 144 -8.83 23.13 8.39
CA TYR A 144 -10.15 22.69 8.85
C TYR A 144 -10.67 23.54 10.02
N ARG A 145 -9.83 23.82 11.02
CA ARG A 145 -10.18 24.67 12.18
C ARG A 145 -10.50 26.10 11.75
N GLU A 146 -9.72 26.67 10.82
CA GLU A 146 -9.96 28.00 10.27
C GLU A 146 -11.31 28.08 9.55
N ARG A 147 -11.62 27.09 8.71
CA ARG A 147 -12.92 26.98 8.03
C ARG A 147 -14.08 26.89 9.01
N ILE A 148 -13.96 26.11 10.08
CA ILE A 148 -14.98 26.04 11.14
C ILE A 148 -15.19 27.40 11.80
N SER A 149 -14.11 28.09 12.16
CA SER A 149 -14.19 29.41 12.80
C SER A 149 -14.91 30.43 11.92
N THR A 150 -14.52 30.49 10.64
CA THR A 150 -15.17 31.36 9.64
C THR A 150 -16.64 31.02 9.46
N ASN A 151 -16.99 29.73 9.33
CA ASN A 151 -18.38 29.30 9.23
C ASN A 151 -19.21 29.67 10.46
N LYS A 152 -18.63 29.56 11.66
CA LYS A 152 -19.30 29.98 12.90
C LYS A 152 -19.61 31.48 12.89
N LYS A 153 -18.65 32.31 12.42
CA LYS A 153 -18.85 33.76 12.28
C LYS A 153 -19.95 34.09 11.27
N LEU A 154 -19.89 33.49 10.08
CA LEU A 154 -20.90 33.68 9.03
C LEU A 154 -22.30 33.26 9.49
N ARG A 155 -22.40 32.20 10.31
CA ARG A 155 -23.69 31.79 10.87
C ARG A 155 -24.28 32.86 11.79
N CYS A 156 -23.49 33.46 12.67
CA CYS A 156 -23.95 34.55 13.52
C CYS A 156 -24.34 35.79 12.71
N GLU A 157 -23.58 36.13 11.66
CA GLU A 157 -23.92 37.23 10.75
C GLU A 157 -25.25 36.96 10.01
N ASN A 158 -25.46 35.74 9.51
CA ASN A 158 -26.71 35.34 8.88
C ASN A 158 -27.91 35.38 9.84
N GLU A 159 -27.73 34.99 11.09
CA GLU A 159 -28.77 35.09 12.12
C GLU A 159 -29.14 36.56 12.38
N ASN A 160 -28.16 37.45 12.46
CA ASN A 160 -28.39 38.89 12.63
C ASN A 160 -29.14 39.50 11.43
N LEU A 161 -28.72 39.18 10.21
CA LEU A 161 -29.41 39.64 8.98
C LEU A 161 -30.84 39.13 8.91
N LYS A 162 -31.07 37.88 9.32
CA LYS A 162 -32.42 37.30 9.38
C LYS A 162 -33.32 38.07 10.33
N MET A 163 -32.82 38.49 11.50
CA MET A 163 -33.60 39.31 12.45
C MET A 163 -33.95 40.69 11.86
N GLN A 164 -33.00 41.36 11.21
CA GLN A 164 -33.23 42.65 10.57
C GLN A 164 -34.28 42.57 9.45
N LEU A 165 -34.21 41.52 8.63
CA LEU A 165 -35.17 41.29 7.57
C LEU A 165 -36.58 41.10 8.13
N GLN A 166 -36.74 40.29 9.18
CA GLN A 166 -38.04 40.10 9.85
C GLN A 166 -38.59 41.39 10.49
N GLU A 167 -37.73 42.28 10.96
CA GLU A 167 -38.16 43.59 11.46
C GLU A 167 -38.63 44.50 10.31
N ALA A 168 -37.88 44.54 9.21
CA ALA A 168 -38.25 45.30 8.02
C ALA A 168 -39.57 44.81 7.42
N GLU A 169 -39.77 43.50 7.32
CA GLU A 169 -41.03 42.89 6.87
C GLU A 169 -42.21 43.32 7.75
N ARG A 170 -42.05 43.32 9.08
CA ARG A 170 -43.09 43.78 10.02
C ARG A 170 -43.42 45.26 9.84
N LYS A 171 -42.41 46.13 9.69
CA LYS A 171 -42.61 47.56 9.44
C LYS A 171 -43.34 47.80 8.11
N LEU A 172 -42.94 47.10 7.06
CA LEU A 172 -43.56 47.20 5.74
C LEU A 172 -45.03 46.74 5.78
N ALA A 173 -45.33 45.66 6.49
CA ALA A 173 -46.69 45.17 6.68
C ALA A 173 -47.57 46.21 7.40
N SER A 174 -47.06 46.86 8.45
CA SER A 174 -47.75 47.95 9.17
C SER A 174 -48.03 49.15 8.26
N MET A 175 -47.03 49.61 7.50
CA MET A 175 -47.22 50.73 6.57
C MET A 175 -48.27 50.42 5.50
N LYS A 176 -48.34 49.16 5.04
CA LYS A 176 -49.34 48.72 4.07
C LYS A 176 -50.75 48.71 4.64
N SER A 177 -50.93 48.35 5.92
CA SER A 177 -52.25 48.44 6.56
C SER A 177 -52.69 49.89 6.80
N ASP A 178 -51.77 50.78 7.14
CA ASP A 178 -52.07 52.20 7.40
C ASP A 178 -52.45 52.97 6.13
N SER A 179 -51.96 52.53 4.96
CA SER A 179 -52.28 53.11 3.65
C SER A 179 -53.67 52.70 3.10
N ILE A 180 -54.35 51.72 3.69
CA ILE A 180 -55.65 51.20 3.22
C ILE A 180 -56.83 51.87 3.95
N HIS A 181 -56.56 52.69 4.97
CA HIS A 181 -57.57 53.37 5.78
C HIS A 181 -57.76 54.84 5.38
#